data_AF-A0A9D0I9V6-F1
#
_entry.id   AF-A0A9D0I9V6-F1
#
_cell.length_a   1.000
_cell.length_b   1.000
_cell.length_c   1.000
_cell.angle_alpha   90.00
_cell.angle_beta   90.00
_cell.angle_gamma   90.00
#
_symmetry.space_group_name_H-M   'P 1'
#
loop_
_entity.id
_entity.type
_entity.pdbx_description
1 polymer ?
#
loop_
_entity_poly.entity_id
_entity_poly.type
_entity_poly.pdbx_seq_one_letter_code
_entity_poly.pdbx_strand_id
1 'polypeptide(L)'
;MDQPSTKKVVTGRTRTVVIWLQRRILELSRHWLAWANLFWGLMVGLPWLAPVLMKLGATTPARAIYFVYGFLCHQFANRSFFLFGPKTMYAYTELLPYAPDANTWLGLRAFIGNAELGYKVAWSDRMVSMYGGVFLGGLLFALLRHRMKPLSWRTFGLMILPMIVDGSTHWISDLAGVGQGFRYHNGWLATLTGNLFPSSFYVGNALGSFNSWMRLITGLLFGLAIVWMVYPLMEASFQDVRQTLEPRMRRLRSPLPQTVIDVT
;
A
#
# COMPACT_ATOMS: atom_id res chain seq x y z
N MET A 1 49.15 20.22 1.53
CA MET A 1 49.21 19.96 2.99
C MET A 1 47.79 20.16 3.51
N ASP A 2 47.01 19.09 3.61
CA ASP A 2 45.66 19.14 4.17
C ASP A 2 45.75 18.99 5.69
N GLN A 3 45.30 20.03 6.42
CA GLN A 3 45.23 20.04 7.88
C GLN A 3 44.19 19.00 8.36
N PRO A 4 44.51 18.14 9.33
CA PRO A 4 43.54 17.18 9.87
C PRO A 4 42.41 17.93 10.58
N SER A 5 41.19 17.79 10.07
CA SER A 5 39.93 18.23 10.69
C SER A 5 39.88 17.76 12.16
N THR A 6 40.02 18.70 13.10
CA THR A 6 39.88 18.45 14.53
C THR A 6 38.42 18.10 14.83
N LYS A 7 38.14 16.81 14.96
CA LYS A 7 36.81 16.32 15.35
C LYS A 7 36.46 16.90 16.73
N LYS A 8 35.53 17.86 16.74
CA LYS A 8 35.01 18.49 17.96
C LYS A 8 34.45 17.41 18.89
N VAL A 9 35.07 17.23 20.05
CA VAL A 9 34.64 16.24 21.04
C VAL A 9 33.36 16.77 21.70
N VAL A 10 32.23 16.14 21.38
CA VAL A 10 30.93 16.47 22.00
C VAL A 10 30.90 15.84 23.39
N THR A 11 30.70 16.65 24.44
CA THR A 11 30.67 16.23 25.84
C THR A 11 29.29 16.44 26.48
N GLY A 12 29.08 15.91 27.69
CA GLY A 12 27.88 16.15 28.50
C GLY A 12 26.55 15.62 27.91
N ARG A 13 25.47 16.41 28.09
CA ARG A 13 24.10 16.04 27.66
C ARG A 13 24.02 15.74 26.16
N THR A 14 24.71 16.53 25.34
CA THR A 14 24.72 16.37 23.88
C THR A 14 25.29 15.01 23.46
N ARG A 15 26.37 14.55 24.11
CA ARG A 15 26.95 13.21 23.85
C ARG A 15 25.94 12.11 24.15
N THR A 16 25.22 12.25 25.27
CA THR A 16 24.22 11.27 25.71
C THR A 16 23.07 11.18 24.71
N VAL A 17 22.56 12.32 24.25
CA VAL A 17 21.50 12.39 23.23
C VAL A 17 21.97 11.76 21.91
N VAL A 18 23.19 12.07 21.45
CA VAL A 18 23.75 11.49 20.22
C VAL A 18 23.86 9.97 20.33
N ILE A 19 24.35 9.44 21.46
CA ILE A 19 24.45 7.99 21.67
C ILE A 19 23.05 7.34 21.71
N TRP A 20 22.08 7.98 22.37
CA TRP A 20 20.69 7.50 22.38
C TRP A 20 20.09 7.44 20.97
N LEU A 21 20.23 8.50 20.18
CA LEU A 21 19.79 8.55 18.79
C LEU A 21 20.44 7.46 17.95
N GLN A 22 21.76 7.29 18.05
CA GLN A 22 22.48 6.24 17.31
C GLN A 22 22.01 4.83 17.68
N ARG A 23 21.66 4.58 18.96
CA ARG A 23 21.07 3.30 19.38
C ARG A 23 19.69 3.10 18.75
N ARG A 24 18.82 4.12 18.76
CA ARG A 24 17.49 4.05 18.14
C ARG A 24 17.58 3.80 16.63
N ILE A 25 18.49 4.50 15.94
CA ILE A 25 18.74 4.31 14.50
C ILE A 25 19.24 2.89 14.22
N LEU A 26 20.14 2.36 15.04
CA LEU A 26 20.63 0.99 14.89
C LEU A 26 19.54 -0.05 15.10
N GLU A 27 18.68 0.12 16.10
CA GLU A 27 17.51 -0.74 16.34
C GLU A 27 16.52 -0.69 15.17
N LEU A 28 16.20 0.52 14.69
CA LEU A 28 15.37 0.71 13.50
C LEU A 28 15.96 -0.01 12.30
N SER A 29 17.26 0.14 12.06
CA SER A 29 17.95 -0.51 10.95
C SER A 29 17.97 -2.04 11.04
N ARG A 30 18.01 -2.61 12.24
CA ARG A 30 17.93 -4.07 12.42
C ARG A 30 16.55 -4.63 12.13
N HIS A 31 15.51 -3.87 12.44
CA HIS A 31 14.11 -4.32 12.35
C HIS A 31 13.31 -3.58 11.28
N TRP A 32 13.97 -2.88 10.35
CA TRP A 32 13.30 -1.99 9.39
C TRP A 32 12.22 -2.71 8.59
N LEU A 33 12.47 -3.96 8.20
CA LEU A 33 11.52 -4.76 7.42
C LEU A 33 10.29 -5.16 8.24
N ALA A 34 10.45 -5.44 9.54
CA ALA A 34 9.33 -5.69 10.43
C ALA A 34 8.46 -4.44 10.60
N TRP A 35 9.09 -3.27 10.75
CA TRP A 35 8.38 -1.99 10.81
C TRP A 35 7.66 -1.65 9.50
N ALA A 36 8.30 -1.89 8.35
CA ALA A 36 7.70 -1.68 7.04
C ALA A 36 6.48 -2.59 6.84
N ASN A 37 6.60 -3.88 7.17
CA ASN A 37 5.50 -4.84 7.06
C ASN A 37 4.39 -4.55 8.09
N LEU A 38 4.72 -4.10 9.30
CA LEU A 38 3.71 -3.68 10.28
C LEU A 38 2.93 -2.47 9.74
N PHE A 39 3.62 -1.46 9.21
CA PHE A 39 2.98 -0.28 8.62
C PHE A 39 2.05 -0.67 7.47
N TRP A 40 2.53 -1.47 6.51
CA TRP A 40 1.70 -1.90 5.38
C TRP A 40 0.58 -2.85 5.81
N GLY A 41 0.81 -3.72 6.80
CA GLY A 41 -0.22 -4.58 7.37
C GLY A 41 -1.34 -3.79 8.04
N LEU A 42 -1.02 -2.71 8.77
CA LEU A 42 -2.01 -1.80 9.32
C LEU A 42 -2.74 -1.01 8.23
N MET A 43 -2.00 -0.52 7.22
CA MET A 43 -2.58 0.15 6.05
C MET A 43 -3.58 -0.73 5.31
N VAL A 44 -3.27 -2.02 5.15
CA VAL A 44 -4.13 -2.99 4.47
C VAL A 44 -5.25 -3.47 5.38
N GLY A 45 -5.00 -3.73 6.66
CA GLY A 45 -5.97 -4.34 7.57
C GLY A 45 -7.10 -3.40 8.03
N LEU A 46 -6.79 -2.14 8.30
CA LEU A 46 -7.79 -1.18 8.82
C LEU A 46 -8.99 -0.96 7.88
N PRO A 47 -8.84 -0.86 6.54
CA PRO A 47 -9.97 -0.75 5.63
C PRO A 47 -10.95 -1.92 5.70
N TRP A 48 -10.47 -3.13 5.99
CA TRP A 48 -11.31 -4.32 6.20
C TRP A 48 -11.95 -4.34 7.58
N LEU A 49 -11.34 -3.70 8.58
CA LEU A 49 -11.92 -3.55 9.91
C LEU A 49 -13.14 -2.61 9.89
N ALA A 50 -13.18 -1.60 9.00
CA ALA A 50 -14.29 -0.65 8.90
C ALA A 50 -15.68 -1.31 8.76
N PRO A 51 -15.93 -2.22 7.78
CA PRO A 51 -17.22 -2.90 7.68
C PRO A 51 -17.53 -3.83 8.86
N VAL A 52 -16.52 -4.40 9.53
CA VAL A 52 -16.70 -5.20 10.76
C VAL A 52 -17.22 -4.31 11.89
N LEU A 53 -16.61 -3.14 12.09
CA LEU A 53 -17.06 -2.16 13.09
C LEU A 53 -18.47 -1.64 12.79
N MET A 54 -18.81 -1.41 11.51
CA MET A 54 -20.17 -1.08 11.11
C MET A 54 -21.16 -2.17 11.48
N LYS A 55 -20.83 -3.45 11.22
CA LYS A 55 -21.66 -4.60 11.57
C LYS A 55 -21.89 -4.74 13.08
N LEU A 56 -20.88 -4.41 13.88
CA LEU A 56 -20.94 -4.46 15.35
C LEU A 56 -21.60 -3.21 15.98
N GLY A 57 -22.02 -2.23 15.18
CA GLY A 57 -22.61 -0.98 15.68
C GLY A 57 -21.61 0.07 16.17
N ALA A 58 -20.30 -0.21 16.09
CA ALA A 58 -19.21 0.72 16.42
C ALA A 58 -19.00 1.74 15.28
N THR A 59 -20.02 2.55 15.01
CA THR A 59 -20.09 3.42 13.81
C THR A 59 -19.07 4.56 13.83
N THR A 60 -18.82 5.20 14.98
CA THR A 60 -17.86 6.30 15.10
C THR A 60 -16.43 5.89 14.70
N PRO A 61 -15.83 4.83 15.29
CA PRO A 61 -14.51 4.40 14.86
C PRO A 61 -14.49 3.87 13.42
N ALA A 62 -15.56 3.24 12.93
CA ALA A 62 -15.66 2.83 11.53
C ALA A 62 -15.60 4.04 10.57
N ARG A 63 -16.37 5.09 10.86
CA ARG A 63 -16.40 6.33 10.07
C ARG A 63 -15.07 7.06 10.10
N ALA A 64 -14.33 7.01 11.21
CA ALA A 64 -12.97 7.54 11.26
C ALA A 64 -12.04 6.82 10.27
N ILE A 65 -12.15 5.49 10.15
CA ILE A 65 -11.40 4.72 9.14
C ILE A 65 -11.83 5.14 7.73
N TYR A 66 -13.13 5.16 7.41
CA TYR A 66 -13.60 5.62 6.10
C TYR A 66 -13.10 7.03 5.75
N PHE A 67 -13.11 7.95 6.71
CA PHE A 67 -12.62 9.32 6.54
C PHE A 67 -11.12 9.36 6.23
N VAL A 68 -10.28 8.74 7.06
CA VAL A 68 -8.82 8.74 6.87
C VAL A 68 -8.43 8.11 5.53
N TYR A 69 -9.00 6.95 5.20
CA TYR A 69 -8.73 6.31 3.92
C TYR A 69 -9.41 7.01 2.74
N GLY A 70 -10.32 7.95 3.01
CA GLY A 70 -11.00 8.75 2.00
C GLY A 70 -10.07 9.71 1.29
N PHE A 71 -8.95 10.11 1.93
CA PHE A 71 -7.91 10.92 1.29
C PHE A 71 -7.04 10.13 0.32
N LEU A 72 -6.98 8.80 0.49
CA LEU A 72 -6.17 7.91 -0.35
C LEU A 72 -6.99 7.24 -1.44
N CYS A 73 -8.25 6.95 -1.17
CA CYS A 73 -9.16 6.25 -2.08
C CYS A 73 -10.48 7.03 -2.23
N HIS A 74 -11.01 7.04 -3.44
CA HIS A 74 -12.36 7.54 -3.69
C HIS A 74 -13.46 6.69 -3.01
N GLN A 75 -13.21 5.39 -2.77
CA GLN A 75 -14.10 4.42 -2.11
C GLN A 75 -15.49 4.31 -2.74
N PHE A 76 -15.58 4.29 -4.07
CA PHE A 76 -16.88 4.17 -4.74
C PHE A 76 -17.49 2.79 -4.49
N ALA A 77 -18.71 2.78 -3.96
CA ALA A 77 -19.42 1.55 -3.60
C ALA A 77 -19.53 0.56 -4.76
N ASN A 78 -19.69 1.02 -6.00
CA ASN A 78 -19.82 0.15 -7.17
C ASN A 78 -18.54 -0.60 -7.59
N ARG A 79 -17.42 -0.38 -6.87
CA ARG A 79 -16.13 -1.05 -7.08
C ARG A 79 -15.36 -1.22 -5.77
N SER A 80 -16.07 -1.26 -4.65
CA SER A 80 -15.56 -1.66 -3.34
C SER A 80 -16.13 -3.04 -2.98
N PHE A 81 -15.38 -3.81 -2.20
CA PHE A 81 -15.90 -5.07 -1.67
C PHE A 81 -16.91 -4.80 -0.56
N PHE A 82 -17.98 -5.59 -0.47
CA PHE A 82 -18.96 -5.57 0.61
C PHE A 82 -18.83 -6.81 1.48
N LEU A 83 -18.97 -6.62 2.80
CA LEU A 83 -19.05 -7.69 3.79
C LEU A 83 -20.42 -7.70 4.46
N PHE A 84 -20.85 -8.88 4.91
CA PHE A 84 -22.10 -9.09 5.65
C PHE A 84 -23.39 -8.82 4.86
N GLY A 85 -23.31 -8.84 3.53
CA GLY A 85 -24.44 -8.80 2.61
C GLY A 85 -24.43 -9.98 1.64
N PRO A 86 -25.45 -10.10 0.77
CA PRO A 86 -25.59 -11.21 -0.16
C PRO A 86 -24.58 -11.20 -1.31
N LYS A 87 -23.96 -10.06 -1.64
CA LYS A 87 -22.94 -9.95 -2.69
C LYS A 87 -21.67 -9.28 -2.18
N THR A 88 -20.56 -9.65 -2.78
CA THR A 88 -19.25 -9.05 -2.49
C THR A 88 -19.01 -7.75 -3.23
N MET A 89 -19.80 -7.44 -4.26
CA MET A 89 -19.76 -6.18 -5.00
C MET A 89 -21.11 -5.96 -5.70
N TYR A 90 -21.53 -4.70 -5.79
CA TYR A 90 -22.81 -4.31 -6.38
C TYR A 90 -22.58 -3.37 -7.57
N ALA A 91 -23.39 -3.51 -8.63
CA ALA A 91 -23.47 -2.51 -9.68
C ALA A 91 -24.15 -1.25 -9.13
N TYR A 92 -23.86 -0.09 -9.73
CA TYR A 92 -24.44 1.18 -9.24
C TYR A 92 -25.98 1.19 -9.33
N THR A 93 -26.55 0.52 -10.32
CA THR A 93 -28.00 0.38 -10.50
C THR A 93 -28.64 -0.41 -9.35
N GLU A 94 -27.94 -1.38 -8.77
CA GLU A 94 -28.40 -2.14 -7.61
C GLU A 94 -28.32 -1.32 -6.32
N LEU A 95 -27.53 -0.24 -6.31
CA LEU A 95 -27.41 0.67 -5.17
C LEU A 95 -28.50 1.74 -5.15
N LEU A 96 -29.07 2.10 -6.30
CA LEU A 96 -30.05 3.19 -6.43
C LEU A 96 -31.26 3.08 -5.46
N PRO A 97 -31.83 1.89 -5.20
CA PRO A 97 -32.93 1.76 -4.25
C PRO A 97 -32.57 2.16 -2.81
N TYR A 98 -31.28 2.07 -2.43
CA TYR A 98 -30.79 2.35 -1.08
C TYR A 98 -30.02 3.68 -0.98
N ALA A 99 -29.54 4.17 -2.12
CA ALA A 99 -28.79 5.41 -2.27
C ALA A 99 -29.14 6.04 -3.63
N PRO A 100 -30.18 6.88 -3.70
CA PRO A 100 -30.64 7.48 -4.95
C PRO A 100 -29.53 8.24 -5.71
N ASP A 101 -28.59 8.84 -4.98
CA ASP A 101 -27.45 9.57 -5.55
C ASP A 101 -26.32 8.67 -6.06
N ALA A 102 -26.43 7.34 -5.99
CA ALA A 102 -25.39 6.39 -6.42
C ALA A 102 -25.15 6.36 -7.95
N ASN A 103 -25.87 7.17 -8.71
CA ASN A 103 -25.57 7.53 -10.10
C ASN A 103 -24.52 8.67 -10.22
N THR A 104 -24.06 9.23 -9.11
CA THR A 104 -23.00 10.26 -9.06
C THR A 104 -21.77 9.74 -8.33
N TRP A 105 -20.60 10.36 -8.59
CA TRP A 105 -19.37 10.05 -7.84
C TRP A 105 -19.52 10.32 -6.34
N LEU A 106 -20.21 11.42 -5.98
CA LEU A 106 -20.37 11.80 -4.59
C LEU A 106 -21.29 10.82 -3.86
N GLY A 107 -22.40 10.39 -4.47
CA GLY A 107 -23.29 9.39 -3.87
C GLY A 107 -22.63 8.01 -3.75
N LEU A 108 -21.87 7.56 -4.76
CA LEU A 108 -21.09 6.32 -4.67
C LEU A 108 -20.05 6.36 -3.54
N ARG A 109 -19.43 7.53 -3.33
CA ARG A 109 -18.47 7.74 -2.24
C ARG A 109 -19.18 7.76 -0.88
N ALA A 110 -20.30 8.46 -0.78
CA ALA A 110 -21.06 8.64 0.45
C ALA A 110 -21.70 7.33 0.95
N PHE A 111 -22.15 6.45 0.04
CA PHE A 111 -22.79 5.20 0.42
C PHE A 111 -21.81 4.23 1.06
N ILE A 112 -21.90 4.03 2.39
CA ILE A 112 -21.07 3.08 3.15
C ILE A 112 -21.65 1.66 3.11
N GLY A 113 -22.98 1.54 3.10
CA GLY A 113 -23.68 0.27 3.22
C GLY A 113 -24.80 0.32 4.24
N ASN A 114 -25.54 -0.79 4.37
CA ASN A 114 -26.68 -0.93 5.26
C ASN A 114 -26.83 -2.40 5.71
N ALA A 115 -27.85 -2.70 6.51
CA ALA A 115 -28.06 -4.04 7.05
C ALA A 115 -28.38 -5.10 5.97
N GLU A 116 -28.88 -4.68 4.81
CA GLU A 116 -29.32 -5.57 3.73
C GLU A 116 -28.20 -5.89 2.74
N LEU A 117 -27.48 -4.86 2.28
CA LEU A 117 -26.35 -5.00 1.35
C LEU A 117 -25.02 -5.27 2.05
N GLY A 118 -24.99 -5.16 3.39
CA GLY A 118 -23.76 -5.15 4.15
C GLY A 118 -23.00 -3.83 4.02
N TYR A 119 -21.73 -3.83 4.42
CA TYR A 119 -20.89 -2.63 4.49
C TYR A 119 -19.66 -2.77 3.61
N LYS A 120 -19.32 -1.70 2.89
CA LYS A 120 -18.16 -1.69 1.99
C LYS A 120 -16.85 -1.64 2.77
N VAL A 121 -15.82 -2.31 2.28
CA VAL A 121 -14.42 -2.08 2.68
C VAL A 121 -14.07 -0.62 2.40
N ALA A 122 -13.31 0.04 3.26
CA ALA A 122 -12.92 1.45 3.11
C ALA A 122 -11.89 1.71 1.98
N TRP A 123 -11.97 0.93 0.90
CA TRP A 123 -11.13 0.96 -0.29
C TRP A 123 -11.88 0.44 -1.51
N SER A 124 -11.44 0.84 -2.69
CA SER A 124 -11.79 0.17 -3.94
C SER A 124 -10.99 -1.12 -4.10
N ASP A 125 -11.46 -2.00 -4.97
CA ASP A 125 -10.77 -3.23 -5.38
C ASP A 125 -9.33 -2.97 -5.87
N ARG A 126 -9.10 -1.90 -6.63
CA ARG A 126 -7.75 -1.45 -7.05
C ARG A 126 -6.86 -1.16 -5.84
N MET A 127 -7.35 -0.40 -4.86
CA MET A 127 -6.54 -0.06 -3.68
C MET A 127 -6.23 -1.29 -2.84
N VAL A 128 -7.20 -2.20 -2.68
CA VAL A 128 -7.00 -3.49 -2.01
C VAL A 128 -5.86 -4.27 -2.66
N SER A 129 -5.89 -4.44 -3.98
CA SER A 129 -4.85 -5.21 -4.69
C SER A 129 -3.50 -4.48 -4.74
N MET A 130 -3.49 -3.16 -4.89
CA MET A 130 -2.27 -2.36 -4.97
C MET A 130 -1.49 -2.35 -3.66
N TYR A 131 -2.14 -1.98 -2.55
CA TYR A 131 -1.50 -1.96 -1.23
C TYR A 131 -1.34 -3.37 -0.65
N GLY A 132 -2.29 -4.27 -0.94
CA GLY A 132 -2.15 -5.69 -0.63
C GLY A 132 -0.93 -6.31 -1.32
N GLY A 133 -0.65 -5.92 -2.56
CA GLY A 133 0.55 -6.31 -3.30
C GLY A 133 1.83 -5.78 -2.68
N VAL A 134 1.85 -4.55 -2.14
CA VAL A 134 2.99 -4.02 -1.39
C VAL A 134 3.20 -4.82 -0.10
N PHE A 135 2.14 -5.08 0.66
CA PHE A 135 2.26 -5.87 1.89
C PHE A 135 2.74 -7.30 1.60
N LEU A 136 2.12 -7.98 0.62
CA LEU A 136 2.53 -9.32 0.19
C LEU A 136 3.96 -9.33 -0.31
N GLY A 137 4.34 -8.35 -1.13
CA GLY A 137 5.71 -8.18 -1.61
C GLY A 137 6.69 -8.04 -0.45
N GLY A 138 6.34 -7.31 0.60
CA GLY A 138 7.19 -7.16 1.79
C GLY A 138 7.33 -8.45 2.60
N LEU A 139 6.28 -9.27 2.67
CA LEU A 139 6.35 -10.62 3.26
C LEU A 139 7.22 -11.56 2.41
N LEU A 140 7.03 -11.56 1.09
CA LEU A 140 7.85 -12.34 0.16
C LEU A 140 9.31 -11.91 0.20
N PHE A 141 9.58 -10.60 0.28
CA PHE A 141 10.93 -10.07 0.43
C PHE A 141 11.56 -10.57 1.74
N ALA A 142 10.82 -10.66 2.85
CA ALA A 142 11.37 -11.22 4.09
C ALA A 142 11.92 -12.65 3.92
N LEU A 143 11.29 -13.46 3.06
CA LEU A 143 11.72 -14.83 2.75
C LEU A 143 12.87 -14.87 1.74
N LEU A 144 12.91 -13.92 0.80
CA LEU A 144 13.78 -13.97 -0.39
C LEU A 144 14.92 -12.93 -0.38
N ARG A 145 14.98 -12.03 0.62
CA ARG A 145 15.85 -10.83 0.66
C ARG A 145 17.33 -11.08 0.37
N HIS A 146 17.84 -12.26 0.69
CA HIS A 146 19.25 -12.60 0.45
C HIS A 146 19.58 -12.89 -1.02
N ARG A 147 18.56 -13.13 -1.86
CA ARG A 147 18.71 -13.44 -3.29
C ARG A 147 18.18 -12.34 -4.21
N MET A 148 17.37 -11.43 -3.67
CA MET A 148 16.72 -10.39 -4.46
C MET A 148 17.66 -9.22 -4.72
N LYS A 149 17.83 -8.88 -5.99
CA LYS A 149 18.44 -7.62 -6.44
C LYS A 149 17.35 -6.65 -6.87
N PRO A 150 17.59 -5.32 -6.80
CA PRO A 150 16.67 -4.35 -7.36
C PRO A 150 16.38 -4.66 -8.83
N LEU A 151 15.14 -4.38 -9.25
CA LEU A 151 14.79 -4.45 -10.66
C LEU A 151 15.61 -3.46 -11.49
N SER A 152 15.86 -3.79 -12.75
CA SER A 152 16.30 -2.77 -13.70
C SER A 152 15.17 -1.74 -13.90
N TRP A 153 15.52 -0.48 -14.17
CA TRP A 153 14.53 0.55 -14.47
C TRP A 153 13.60 0.19 -15.64
N ARG A 154 14.10 -0.55 -16.63
CA ARG A 154 13.30 -1.04 -17.77
C ARG A 154 12.26 -2.06 -17.32
N THR A 155 12.68 -3.08 -16.56
CA THR A 155 11.77 -4.12 -16.04
C THR A 155 10.74 -3.51 -15.09
N PHE A 156 11.15 -2.60 -14.22
CA PHE A 156 10.26 -1.87 -13.33
C PHE A 156 9.22 -1.05 -14.09
N GLY A 157 9.67 -0.29 -15.11
CA GLY A 157 8.77 0.45 -16.01
C GLY A 157 7.76 -0.47 -16.70
N LEU A 158 8.21 -1.62 -17.21
CA LEU A 158 7.34 -2.61 -17.84
C LEU A 158 6.30 -3.19 -16.88
N MET A 159 6.66 -3.44 -15.61
CA MET A 159 5.72 -3.96 -14.61
C MET A 159 4.70 -2.92 -14.15
N ILE A 160 5.05 -1.64 -14.12
CA ILE A 160 4.14 -0.56 -13.72
C ILE A 160 3.24 -0.09 -14.87
N LEU A 161 3.70 -0.20 -16.12
CA LEU A 161 2.98 0.27 -17.30
C LEU A 161 1.52 -0.22 -17.37
N PRO A 162 1.17 -1.50 -17.10
CA PRO A 162 -0.22 -1.94 -17.10
C PRO A 162 -1.12 -1.16 -16.13
N MET A 163 -0.62 -0.81 -14.94
CA MET A 163 -1.36 0.00 -13.97
C MET A 163 -1.55 1.43 -14.48
N ILE A 164 -0.54 2.02 -15.12
CA ILE A 164 -0.66 3.38 -15.71
C ILE A 164 -1.74 3.39 -16.78
N VAL A 165 -1.73 2.41 -17.69
CA VAL A 165 -2.74 2.31 -18.77
C VAL A 165 -4.13 2.05 -18.20
N ASP A 166 -4.25 1.07 -17.30
CA ASP A 166 -5.54 0.72 -16.70
C ASP A 166 -6.12 1.87 -15.85
N GLY A 167 -5.30 2.50 -15.02
CA GLY A 167 -5.70 3.65 -14.20
C GLY A 167 -6.12 4.85 -15.05
N SER A 168 -5.30 5.22 -16.03
CA SER A 168 -5.57 6.36 -16.91
C SER A 168 -6.83 6.15 -17.75
N THR A 169 -7.01 4.96 -18.32
CA THR A 169 -8.21 4.65 -19.13
C THR A 169 -9.47 4.60 -18.29
N HIS A 170 -9.42 4.06 -17.07
CA HIS A 170 -10.56 4.12 -16.14
C HIS A 170 -10.90 5.55 -15.73
N TRP A 171 -9.90 6.37 -15.42
CA TRP A 171 -10.11 7.76 -15.05
C TRP A 171 -10.74 8.56 -16.21
N ILE A 172 -10.20 8.45 -17.43
CA ILE A 172 -10.77 9.08 -18.64
C ILE A 172 -12.20 8.58 -18.87
N SER A 173 -12.44 7.27 -18.73
CA SER A 173 -13.77 6.70 -18.90
C SER A 173 -14.77 7.24 -17.87
N ASP A 174 -14.35 7.43 -16.63
CA ASP A 174 -15.25 7.91 -15.57
C ASP A 174 -15.68 9.38 -15.82
N LEU A 175 -14.93 10.18 -16.60
CA LEU A 175 -15.30 11.57 -16.96
C LEU A 175 -16.65 11.70 -17.68
N ALA A 176 -17.10 10.63 -18.34
CA ALA A 176 -18.42 10.57 -18.98
C ALA A 176 -19.58 10.43 -17.97
N GLY A 177 -19.28 10.17 -16.69
CA GLY A 177 -20.25 9.90 -15.63
C GLY A 177 -20.33 8.43 -15.24
N VAL A 178 -21.02 8.16 -14.12
CA VAL A 178 -21.19 6.79 -13.60
C VAL A 178 -21.97 5.95 -14.60
N GLY A 179 -21.36 4.87 -15.06
CA GLY A 179 -22.02 3.93 -15.96
C GLY A 179 -22.08 4.35 -17.43
N GLN A 180 -21.50 5.49 -17.80
CA GLN A 180 -21.60 6.04 -19.16
C GLN A 180 -20.30 5.93 -19.97
N GLY A 181 -19.19 5.65 -19.29
CA GLY A 181 -17.87 5.63 -19.93
C GLY A 181 -17.60 4.39 -20.80
N PHE A 182 -16.67 4.53 -21.75
CA PHE A 182 -16.30 3.44 -22.66
C PHE A 182 -15.75 2.19 -21.96
N ARG A 183 -15.09 2.34 -20.80
CA ARG A 183 -14.67 1.20 -19.98
C ARG A 183 -15.85 0.56 -19.27
N TYR A 184 -16.96 1.26 -19.00
CA TYR A 184 -18.12 0.62 -18.37
C TYR A 184 -18.74 -0.43 -19.28
N HIS A 185 -18.84 -0.16 -20.58
CA HIS A 185 -19.42 -1.11 -21.54
C HIS A 185 -18.40 -2.04 -22.20
N ASN A 186 -17.13 -1.62 -22.28
CA ASN A 186 -16.05 -2.32 -22.99
C ASN A 186 -16.44 -2.82 -24.39
N GLY A 187 -17.24 -2.04 -25.14
CA GLY A 187 -17.68 -2.41 -26.49
C GLY A 187 -16.51 -2.68 -27.45
N TRP A 188 -15.40 -1.96 -27.28
CA TRP A 188 -14.16 -2.21 -28.01
C TRP A 188 -13.62 -3.63 -27.79
N LEU A 189 -13.72 -4.16 -26.57
CA LEU A 189 -13.26 -5.51 -26.22
C LEU A 189 -14.24 -6.55 -26.74
N ALA A 190 -15.54 -6.27 -26.64
CA ALA A 190 -16.59 -7.13 -27.18
C ALA A 190 -16.42 -7.31 -28.70
N THR A 191 -16.16 -6.22 -29.44
CA THR A 191 -15.85 -6.27 -30.88
C THR A 191 -14.58 -7.08 -31.15
N LEU A 192 -13.49 -6.83 -30.42
CA LEU A 192 -12.21 -7.52 -30.61
C LEU A 192 -12.31 -9.04 -30.37
N THR A 193 -13.12 -9.43 -29.39
CA THR A 193 -13.28 -10.84 -28.99
C THR A 193 -14.45 -11.53 -29.69
N GLY A 194 -15.17 -10.84 -30.58
CA GLY A 194 -16.36 -11.40 -31.23
C GLY A 194 -17.46 -11.81 -30.26
N ASN A 195 -17.61 -11.12 -29.13
CA ASN A 195 -18.56 -11.45 -28.05
C ASN A 195 -18.40 -12.88 -27.48
N LEU A 196 -17.17 -13.39 -27.40
CA LEU A 196 -16.88 -14.72 -26.86
C LEU A 196 -17.34 -14.93 -25.40
N PHE A 197 -17.37 -13.87 -24.58
CA PHE A 197 -17.69 -13.96 -23.15
C PHE A 197 -19.12 -13.48 -22.83
N PRO A 198 -19.67 -13.82 -21.64
CA PRO A 198 -20.96 -13.30 -21.20
C PRO A 198 -20.97 -11.77 -21.08
N SER A 199 -22.15 -11.15 -21.20
CA SER A 199 -22.31 -9.69 -21.06
C SER A 199 -21.80 -9.14 -19.72
N SER A 200 -21.90 -9.92 -18.64
CA SER A 200 -21.37 -9.59 -17.31
C SER A 200 -19.85 -9.48 -17.25
N PHE A 201 -19.13 -10.08 -18.21
CA PHE A 201 -17.68 -9.92 -18.34
C PHE A 201 -17.34 -8.55 -18.94
N TYR A 202 -18.05 -8.13 -19.99
CA TYR A 202 -17.77 -6.87 -20.68
C TYR A 202 -18.32 -5.65 -19.94
N VAL A 203 -19.54 -5.75 -19.40
CA VAL A 203 -20.27 -4.60 -18.87
C VAL A 203 -20.18 -4.53 -17.35
N GLY A 204 -19.85 -3.35 -16.85
CA GLY A 204 -19.91 -3.01 -15.43
C GLY A 204 -18.62 -3.18 -14.67
N ASN A 205 -18.71 -2.96 -13.36
CA ASN A 205 -17.56 -2.95 -12.46
C ASN A 205 -17.56 -4.14 -11.47
N ALA A 206 -18.59 -4.97 -11.51
CA ALA A 206 -18.77 -6.08 -10.59
C ALA A 206 -17.59 -7.06 -10.61
N LEU A 207 -17.41 -7.77 -9.49
CA LEU A 207 -16.39 -8.80 -9.38
C LEU A 207 -16.57 -9.84 -10.50
N GLY A 208 -15.49 -10.16 -11.21
CA GLY A 208 -15.51 -11.05 -12.37
C GLY A 208 -15.65 -10.34 -13.72
N SER A 209 -16.01 -9.05 -13.75
CA SER A 209 -15.96 -8.26 -14.98
C SER A 209 -14.51 -7.99 -15.40
N PHE A 210 -14.31 -7.71 -16.69
CA PHE A 210 -13.01 -7.31 -17.25
C PHE A 210 -12.40 -6.15 -16.47
N ASN A 211 -13.23 -5.16 -16.11
CA ASN A 211 -12.78 -4.00 -15.33
C ASN A 211 -12.28 -4.40 -13.94
N SER A 212 -12.97 -5.30 -13.24
CA SER A 212 -12.53 -5.78 -11.93
C SER A 212 -11.22 -6.56 -12.05
N TRP A 213 -11.09 -7.43 -13.04
CA TRP A 213 -9.84 -8.17 -13.30
C TRP A 213 -8.66 -7.26 -13.59
N MET A 214 -8.85 -6.27 -14.47
CA MET A 214 -7.79 -5.31 -14.79
C MET A 214 -7.34 -4.52 -13.55
N ARG A 215 -8.28 -4.05 -12.72
CA ARG A 215 -7.95 -3.35 -11.47
C ARG A 215 -7.17 -4.22 -10.50
N LEU A 216 -7.57 -5.48 -10.32
CA LEU A 216 -6.93 -6.42 -9.39
C LEU A 216 -5.53 -6.85 -9.86
N ILE A 217 -5.41 -7.25 -11.13
CA ILE A 217 -4.14 -7.77 -11.68
C ILE A 217 -3.12 -6.65 -11.78
N THR A 218 -3.48 -5.52 -12.37
CA THR A 218 -2.55 -4.40 -12.52
C THR A 218 -2.17 -3.79 -11.17
N GLY A 219 -3.11 -3.76 -10.21
CA GLY A 219 -2.87 -3.35 -8.82
C GLY A 219 -1.83 -4.22 -8.14
N LEU A 220 -2.04 -5.53 -8.14
CA LEU A 220 -1.11 -6.48 -7.56
C LEU A 220 0.28 -6.36 -8.19
N LEU A 221 0.36 -6.32 -9.53
CA LEU A 221 1.61 -6.19 -10.26
C LEU A 221 2.37 -4.90 -9.88
N PHE A 222 1.65 -3.77 -9.79
CA PHE A 222 2.23 -2.50 -9.36
C PHE A 222 2.79 -2.59 -7.94
N GLY A 223 2.02 -3.11 -6.98
CA GLY A 223 2.46 -3.22 -5.59
C GLY A 223 3.71 -4.09 -5.43
N LEU A 224 3.74 -5.24 -6.13
CA LEU A 224 4.91 -6.12 -6.15
C LEU A 224 6.13 -5.46 -6.81
N ALA A 225 5.93 -4.72 -7.92
CA ALA A 225 7.01 -4.02 -8.61
C ALA A 225 7.66 -2.95 -7.72
N ILE A 226 6.86 -2.17 -6.98
CA ILE A 226 7.35 -1.17 -6.03
C ILE A 226 8.25 -1.82 -4.98
N VAL A 227 7.80 -2.92 -4.36
CA VAL A 227 8.62 -3.61 -3.35
C VAL A 227 9.88 -4.18 -3.94
N TRP A 228 9.80 -4.86 -5.08
CA TRP A 228 10.97 -5.48 -5.72
C TRP A 228 12.02 -4.43 -6.13
N MET A 229 11.60 -3.24 -6.56
CA MET A 229 12.54 -2.15 -6.81
C MET A 229 13.10 -1.56 -5.51
N VAL A 230 12.24 -1.18 -4.57
CA VAL A 230 12.62 -0.30 -3.44
C VAL A 230 13.25 -1.08 -2.28
N TYR A 231 12.75 -2.25 -1.92
CA TYR A 231 13.19 -2.95 -0.71
C TYR A 231 14.64 -3.43 -0.76
N PRO A 232 15.16 -3.96 -1.90
CA PRO A 232 16.59 -4.26 -2.00
C PRO A 232 17.48 -3.01 -1.82
N LEU A 233 17.05 -1.85 -2.31
CA LEU A 233 17.78 -0.58 -2.13
C LEU A 233 17.77 -0.14 -0.67
N MET A 234 16.61 -0.21 -0.01
CA MET A 234 16.48 0.07 1.42
C MET A 234 17.32 -0.89 2.27
N GLU A 235 17.32 -2.19 1.95
CA GLU A 235 18.12 -3.18 2.65
C GLU A 235 19.61 -2.82 2.58
N ALA A 236 20.12 -2.45 1.40
CA ALA A 236 21.51 -2.00 1.24
C ALA A 236 21.81 -0.77 2.11
N SER A 237 20.95 0.25 2.08
CA SER A 237 21.13 1.45 2.92
C SER A 237 21.13 1.13 4.43
N PHE A 238 20.25 0.25 4.89
CA PHE A 238 20.23 -0.18 6.29
C PHE A 238 21.42 -1.08 6.65
N GLN A 239 21.95 -1.85 5.70
CA GLN A 239 23.22 -2.57 5.90
C GLN A 239 24.38 -1.59 6.14
N ASP A 240 24.48 -0.51 5.36
CA ASP A 240 25.53 0.51 5.54
C ASP A 240 25.44 1.21 6.91
N VAL A 241 24.21 1.52 7.34
CA VAL A 241 23.96 2.07 8.69
C VAL A 241 24.42 1.11 9.78
N ARG A 242 24.14 -0.20 9.65
CA ARG A 242 24.60 -1.22 10.60
C ARG A 242 26.12 -1.31 10.62
N GLN A 243 26.75 -1.41 9.46
CA GLN A 243 28.22 -1.49 9.34
C GLN A 243 28.91 -0.26 9.95
N THR A 244 28.29 0.92 9.87
CA THR A 244 28.83 2.16 10.44
C THR A 244 28.64 2.26 11.95
N LEU A 245 27.45 1.91 12.46
CA LEU A 245 27.08 2.14 13.86
C LEU A 245 27.47 0.98 14.79
N GLU A 246 27.48 -0.26 14.32
CA GLU A 246 27.78 -1.41 15.17
C GLU A 246 29.19 -1.37 15.78
N PRO A 247 30.27 -1.10 15.03
CA PRO A 247 31.61 -0.99 15.62
C PRO A 247 31.73 0.18 16.58
N ARG A 248 31.02 1.29 16.33
CA ARG A 248 30.98 2.44 17.25
C ARG A 248 30.28 2.07 18.56
N MET A 249 29.15 1.36 18.48
CA MET A 249 28.42 0.91 19.67
C MET A 249 29.19 -0.14 20.47
N ARG A 250 29.94 -1.04 19.80
CA ARG A 250 30.84 -2.00 20.48
C ARG A 250 31.93 -1.27 21.26
N ARG A 251 32.61 -0.30 20.66
CA ARG A 251 33.64 0.53 21.33
C ARG A 251 33.11 1.32 22.53
N LEU A 252 31.85 1.76 22.52
CA LEU A 252 31.23 2.43 23.66
C LEU A 252 30.83 1.47 24.80
N ARG A 253 30.72 0.17 24.53
CA ARG A 253 30.38 -0.87 25.52
C ARG A 253 31.62 -1.52 26.13
N SER A 254 32.72 -1.61 25.38
CA SER A 254 34.00 -2.07 25.91
C SER A 254 34.60 -1.00 26.83
N PRO A 255 35.09 -1.34 28.04
CA PRO A 255 35.95 -0.44 28.79
C PRO A 255 37.16 -0.08 27.92
N LEU A 256 37.57 1.19 27.91
CA LEU A 256 38.84 1.57 27.29
C LEU A 256 39.94 0.69 27.91
N PRO A 257 40.88 0.13 27.12
CA PRO A 257 42.07 -0.44 27.71
C PRO A 257 42.68 0.63 28.62
N GLN A 258 42.87 0.31 29.91
CA GLN A 258 43.79 1.08 30.72
C GLN A 258 45.14 0.91 30.05
N THR A 259 45.55 1.88 29.22
CA THR A 259 46.96 2.04 28.89
C THR A 259 47.65 2.29 30.21
N VAL A 260 48.17 1.22 30.81
CA VAL A 260 49.22 1.28 31.81
C VAL A 260 50.38 1.95 31.09
N ILE A 261 50.57 3.24 31.39
CA ILE A 261 51.82 3.91 31.09
C ILE A 261 52.78 3.33 32.12
N ASP A 262 53.50 2.26 31.76
CA ASP A 262 54.66 1.83 32.54
C ASP A 262 55.70 2.94 32.40
N VAL A 263 55.79 3.75 33.45
CA VAL A 263 56.93 4.63 33.70
C VAL A 263 57.92 3.80 34.52
N THR A 264 58.87 3.18 33.83
CA THR A 264 60.11 2.69 34.41
C THR A 264 61.27 3.26 33.62
#